data_AF-A0A1X6P256-F1
#
_entry.id   AF-A0A1X6P256-F1
#
_cell.length_a   1.000
_cell.length_b   1.000
_cell.length_c   1.000
_cell.angle_alpha   90.00
_cell.angle_beta   90.00
_cell.angle_gamma   90.00
#
_symmetry.space_group_name_H-M   'P 1'
#
loop_
_entity.id
_entity.type
_entity.pdbx_description
1 polymer ?
#
loop_
_entity_poly.entity_id
_entity_poly.type
_entity_poly.pdbx_seq_one_letter_code
_entity_poly.pdbx_strand_id
1 'polypeptide(L)'
;MACFIGVGAAGIGRRDTPLAGTRSSRCRLPSRRVVTVPVRQLTRMVAAEATLSMTPEATTLLSFLRAHKSLFSPGDGYNATTAALMRKNDTGKSPVPSVELDTNAFFLPGKPAGEALLAHWDEVVEAGRASLAASLPGVAADSDVGKVLYYDMLMLLRIISYGVLVQNVNFLHENNMAMLVALYDEMGVPAAVMPTAVRVMKDFTLKLIDAGVADGTAACFEEVALGLTA
;
A
#
# COMPACT_ATOMS: atom_id res chain seq x y z
N MET A 1 27.09 -6.50 -42.07
CA MET A 1 26.72 -5.10 -42.35
C MET A 1 25.72 -5.14 -43.50
N ALA A 2 24.42 -5.00 -43.20
CA ALA A 2 23.36 -5.06 -44.20
C ALA A 2 22.24 -4.09 -43.79
N CYS A 3 22.03 -3.08 -44.63
CA CYS A 3 20.89 -2.17 -44.61
C CYS A 3 19.63 -2.88 -45.10
N PHE A 4 18.48 -2.51 -44.53
CA PHE A 4 17.20 -2.51 -45.25
C PHE A 4 16.44 -1.22 -44.90
N ILE A 5 16.15 -0.43 -45.93
CA ILE A 5 15.21 0.70 -45.97
C ILE A 5 14.14 0.32 -47.00
N GLY A 6 12.87 0.59 -46.72
CA GLY A 6 11.72 0.43 -47.62
C GLY A 6 10.42 0.72 -46.87
N VAL A 7 9.95 1.98 -46.76
CA VAL A 7 9.05 2.72 -47.67
C VAL A 7 7.58 2.27 -47.58
N GLY A 8 6.66 3.22 -47.34
CA GLY A 8 5.23 3.04 -47.63
C GLY A 8 4.29 4.03 -46.94
N ALA A 9 3.94 5.11 -47.64
CA ALA A 9 3.07 6.20 -47.22
C ALA A 9 1.56 5.90 -47.41
N ALA A 10 0.69 6.56 -46.64
CA ALA A 10 -0.65 6.95 -47.05
C ALA A 10 -1.15 8.14 -46.21
N GLY A 11 -1.53 9.24 -46.87
CA GLY A 11 -2.05 10.47 -46.27
C GLY A 11 -3.57 10.61 -46.37
N ILE A 12 -4.02 11.87 -46.46
CA ILE A 12 -5.40 12.41 -46.61
C ILE A 12 -6.00 12.84 -45.25
N GLY A 13 -6.45 14.08 -45.00
CA GLY A 13 -6.57 15.28 -45.82
C GLY A 13 -7.27 16.40 -45.00
N ARG A 14 -6.84 17.66 -45.22
CA ARG A 14 -7.45 18.91 -44.70
C ARG A 14 -8.88 19.12 -45.24
N ARG A 15 -9.74 19.82 -44.48
CA ARG A 15 -10.57 20.93 -45.01
C ARG A 15 -10.81 22.02 -43.95
N ASP A 16 -10.41 23.22 -44.33
CA ASP A 16 -10.69 24.52 -43.70
C ASP A 16 -11.95 25.16 -44.32
N THR A 17 -12.72 25.90 -43.49
CA THR A 17 -13.44 27.18 -43.76
C THR A 17 -14.69 27.24 -44.69
N PRO A 18 -15.49 28.35 -44.72
CA PRO A 18 -16.02 29.21 -43.63
C PRO A 18 -17.49 29.73 -43.81
N LEU A 19 -18.02 30.37 -42.75
CA LEU A 19 -18.92 31.54 -42.64
C LEU A 19 -20.16 31.73 -43.56
N ALA A 20 -21.33 31.98 -42.93
CA ALA A 20 -22.13 33.22 -43.08
C ALA A 20 -23.51 33.12 -42.39
N GLY A 21 -24.02 34.24 -41.83
CA GLY A 21 -25.47 34.48 -41.78
C GLY A 21 -26.08 34.92 -40.46
N THR A 22 -26.05 36.24 -40.24
CA THR A 22 -26.78 37.06 -39.27
C THR A 22 -28.28 36.73 -39.04
N ARG A 23 -28.75 36.79 -37.77
CA ARG A 23 -29.74 37.80 -37.30
C ARG A 23 -30.17 37.61 -35.84
N SER A 24 -30.18 38.75 -35.16
CA SER A 24 -30.73 39.07 -33.84
C SER A 24 -32.14 38.51 -33.59
N SER A 25 -32.32 37.83 -32.46
CA SER A 25 -33.53 37.95 -31.64
C SER A 25 -33.18 37.85 -30.16
N ARG A 26 -33.50 38.90 -29.41
CA ARG A 26 -33.36 38.96 -27.95
C ARG A 26 -34.42 38.03 -27.33
N CYS A 27 -34.04 36.83 -26.92
CA CYS A 27 -34.84 36.02 -26.00
C CYS A 27 -34.60 36.50 -24.57
N ARG A 28 -35.64 37.09 -23.95
CA ARG A 28 -35.67 37.38 -22.52
C ARG A 28 -35.71 36.05 -21.75
N LEU A 29 -34.67 35.74 -20.98
CA LEU A 29 -34.68 34.64 -20.02
C LEU A 29 -35.45 35.05 -18.76
N PRO A 30 -36.40 34.22 -18.27
CA PRO A 30 -37.06 34.45 -16.99
C PRO A 30 -36.10 34.20 -15.81
N SER A 31 -36.33 34.93 -14.71
CA SER A 31 -35.50 34.96 -13.51
C SER A 31 -35.16 33.57 -12.96
N ARG A 32 -33.87 33.33 -12.68
CA ARG A 32 -33.40 32.21 -11.86
C ARG A 32 -34.08 32.26 -10.48
N ARG A 33 -34.99 31.32 -10.21
CA ARG A 33 -35.27 30.91 -8.82
C ARG A 33 -34.09 30.08 -8.36
N VAL A 34 -33.34 30.61 -7.39
CA VAL A 34 -32.38 29.83 -6.61
C VAL A 34 -33.19 28.84 -5.78
N VAL A 35 -33.13 27.56 -6.14
CA VAL A 35 -33.64 26.49 -5.28
C VAL A 35 -32.61 26.33 -4.15
N THR A 36 -32.93 26.86 -2.98
CA THR A 36 -32.23 26.56 -1.73
C THR A 36 -32.58 25.13 -1.34
N VAL A 37 -31.64 24.20 -1.53
CA VAL A 37 -31.75 22.85 -0.96
C VAL A 37 -31.54 22.96 0.55
N PRO A 38 -32.47 22.50 1.40
CA PRO A 38 -32.29 22.57 2.84
C PRO A 38 -31.17 21.61 3.27
N VAL A 39 -30.21 22.13 4.02
CA VAL A 39 -28.99 21.51 4.58
C VAL A 39 -29.25 20.26 5.47
N ARG A 40 -30.50 19.82 5.60
CA ARG A 40 -30.90 18.65 6.40
C ARG A 40 -30.85 17.30 5.69
N GLN A 41 -30.50 17.25 4.39
CA GLN A 41 -30.32 15.99 3.66
C GLN A 41 -28.88 15.45 3.65
N LEU A 42 -27.88 16.26 4.02
CA LEU A 42 -26.47 15.84 4.02
C LEU A 42 -26.07 14.97 5.23
N THR A 43 -26.85 14.96 6.31
CA THR A 43 -26.47 14.31 7.58
C THR A 43 -27.13 12.95 7.83
N ARG A 44 -27.99 12.46 6.93
CA ARG A 44 -28.69 11.15 7.10
C ARG A 44 -28.36 10.08 6.07
N MET A 45 -27.55 10.39 5.05
CA MET A 45 -26.84 9.35 4.27
C MET A 45 -25.63 8.77 5.04
N VAL A 46 -25.44 9.17 6.30
CA VAL A 46 -24.43 8.65 7.23
C VAL A 46 -24.84 7.27 7.80
N ALA A 47 -25.97 6.69 7.38
CA ALA A 47 -26.50 5.46 7.97
C ALA A 47 -27.11 4.45 6.97
N ALA A 48 -26.77 4.53 5.68
CA ALA A 48 -27.18 3.53 4.70
C ALA A 48 -25.93 2.94 4.04
N GLU A 49 -25.51 1.77 4.54
CA GLU A 49 -24.60 0.81 3.89
C GLU A 49 -23.37 1.42 3.22
N ALA A 50 -22.42 1.90 4.02
CA ALA A 50 -21.06 2.10 3.55
C ALA A 50 -20.37 0.74 3.39
N THR A 51 -20.76 -0.04 2.38
CA THR A 51 -19.70 -0.71 1.62
C THR A 51 -18.83 0.43 1.13
N LEU A 52 -17.70 0.69 1.79
CA LEU A 52 -16.67 1.59 1.30
C LEU A 52 -16.24 1.04 -0.07
N SER A 53 -16.93 1.47 -1.11
CA SER A 53 -16.47 1.33 -2.48
C SER A 53 -15.22 2.18 -2.57
N MET A 54 -14.12 1.59 -3.02
CA MET A 54 -12.88 2.34 -3.23
C MET A 54 -13.16 3.51 -4.19
N THR A 55 -12.63 4.69 -3.88
CA THR A 55 -12.65 5.83 -4.81
C THR A 55 -11.82 5.50 -6.07
N PRO A 56 -12.06 6.17 -7.20
CA PRO A 56 -11.19 6.04 -8.38
C PRO A 56 -9.72 6.34 -8.06
N GLU A 57 -9.48 7.32 -7.19
CA GLU A 57 -8.18 7.71 -6.67
C GLU A 57 -7.54 6.58 -5.86
N ALA A 58 -8.27 5.98 -4.91
CA ALA A 58 -7.81 4.80 -4.15
C ALA A 58 -7.48 3.63 -5.08
N THR A 59 -8.31 3.37 -6.09
CA THR A 59 -8.08 2.30 -7.07
C THR A 59 -6.81 2.54 -7.88
N THR A 60 -6.53 3.79 -8.23
CA THR A 60 -5.33 4.21 -8.95
C THR A 60 -4.08 4.04 -8.09
N LEU A 61 -4.11 4.55 -6.85
CA LEU A 61 -3.01 4.40 -5.88
C LEU A 61 -2.72 2.93 -5.60
N LEU A 62 -3.75 2.12 -5.37
CA LEU A 62 -3.64 0.68 -5.16
C LEU A 62 -2.96 -0.02 -6.35
N SER A 63 -3.39 0.32 -7.58
CA SER A 63 -2.80 -0.25 -8.79
C SER A 63 -1.33 0.14 -8.92
N PHE A 64 -1.00 1.39 -8.62
CA PHE A 64 0.37 1.90 -8.69
C PHE A 64 1.29 1.23 -7.65
N LEU A 65 0.84 1.14 -6.40
CA LEU A 65 1.57 0.48 -5.32
C LEU A 65 1.76 -1.02 -5.60
N ARG A 66 0.78 -1.70 -6.19
CA ARG A 66 0.88 -3.14 -6.48
C ARG A 66 1.70 -3.51 -7.70
N ALA A 67 1.76 -2.63 -8.70
CA ALA A 67 2.37 -2.94 -10.00
C ALA A 67 3.74 -2.28 -10.21
N HIS A 68 4.02 -1.15 -9.54
CA HIS A 68 5.13 -0.28 -9.96
C HIS A 68 6.08 0.14 -8.86
N LYS A 69 5.70 0.00 -7.58
CA LYS A 69 6.50 0.49 -6.45
C LYS A 69 6.65 -0.58 -5.38
N SER A 70 7.90 -0.88 -5.00
CA SER A 70 8.15 -1.62 -3.77
C SER A 70 8.27 -0.66 -2.61
N LEU A 71 7.65 -0.99 -1.49
CA LEU A 71 7.91 -0.31 -0.23
C LEU A 71 9.30 -0.67 0.31
N PHE A 72 9.86 -1.81 -0.10
CA PHE A 72 11.21 -2.22 0.27
C PHE A 72 12.24 -1.45 -0.55
N SER A 73 13.13 -0.76 0.16
CA SER A 73 14.31 -0.09 -0.39
C SER A 73 15.47 -0.40 0.55
N PRO A 74 16.42 -1.28 0.17
CA PRO A 74 17.53 -1.59 1.04
C PRO A 74 18.40 -0.35 1.24
N GLY A 75 18.48 0.14 2.47
CA GLY A 75 19.35 1.22 2.90
C GLY A 75 20.65 0.71 3.52
N ASP A 76 21.29 1.59 4.30
CA ASP A 76 22.55 1.29 4.98
C ASP A 76 22.40 0.12 5.94
N GLY A 77 23.19 -0.94 5.72
CA GLY A 77 23.19 -2.18 6.50
C GLY A 77 22.83 -3.43 5.71
N TYR A 78 22.29 -3.26 4.50
CA TYR A 78 22.22 -4.35 3.53
C TYR A 78 23.53 -4.41 2.73
N ASN A 79 24.22 -5.53 2.81
CA ASN A 79 25.30 -5.81 1.86
C ASN A 79 24.69 -6.30 0.53
N ALA A 80 25.52 -6.38 -0.52
CA ALA A 80 25.04 -6.76 -1.85
C ALA A 80 24.30 -8.12 -1.87
N THR A 81 24.76 -9.08 -1.05
CA THR A 81 24.17 -10.42 -0.93
C THR A 81 22.80 -10.36 -0.27
N THR A 82 22.67 -9.73 0.89
CA THR A 82 21.39 -9.63 1.61
C THR A 82 20.40 -8.77 0.83
N ALA A 83 20.84 -7.66 0.21
CA ALA A 83 20.00 -6.85 -0.66
C ALA A 83 19.47 -7.65 -1.87
N ALA A 84 20.28 -8.51 -2.48
CA ALA A 84 19.85 -9.35 -3.60
C ALA A 84 18.84 -10.42 -3.15
N LEU A 85 19.11 -11.05 -1.99
CA LEU A 85 18.21 -12.05 -1.39
C LEU A 85 16.82 -11.47 -1.10
N MET A 86 16.77 -10.31 -0.45
CA MET A 86 15.49 -9.67 -0.11
C MET A 86 14.77 -9.16 -1.35
N ARG A 87 15.46 -8.57 -2.34
CA ARG A 87 14.82 -8.15 -3.59
C ARG A 87 14.22 -9.30 -4.39
N LYS A 88 14.90 -10.45 -4.42
CA LYS A 88 14.38 -11.66 -5.06
C LYS A 88 13.08 -12.12 -4.41
N ASN A 89 13.07 -12.25 -3.08
CA ASN A 89 11.89 -12.65 -2.32
C ASN A 89 10.79 -11.57 -2.35
N ASP A 90 11.17 -10.29 -2.41
CA ASP A 90 10.24 -9.18 -2.56
C ASP A 90 9.50 -9.24 -3.91
N THR A 91 10.23 -9.54 -4.98
CA THR A 91 9.64 -9.78 -6.31
C THR A 91 8.71 -11.00 -6.29
N GLY A 92 9.09 -12.05 -5.55
CA GLY A 92 8.31 -13.27 -5.38
C GLY A 92 7.11 -13.15 -4.44
N LYS A 93 6.91 -12.00 -3.78
CA LYS A 93 5.85 -11.79 -2.78
C LYS A 93 5.88 -12.80 -1.61
N SER A 94 7.07 -13.28 -1.26
CA SER A 94 7.27 -14.29 -0.22
C SER A 94 8.23 -13.81 0.87
N PRO A 95 8.09 -14.26 2.13
CA PRO A 95 9.20 -14.18 3.07
C PRO A 95 10.39 -15.02 2.56
N VAL A 96 11.57 -14.81 3.15
CA VAL A 96 12.74 -15.65 2.82
C VAL A 96 12.51 -17.07 3.35
N PRO A 97 12.56 -18.11 2.51
CA PRO A 97 12.31 -19.48 2.95
C PRO A 97 13.45 -20.02 3.81
N SER A 98 13.15 -20.96 4.71
CA SER A 98 14.11 -21.54 5.67
C SER A 98 15.43 -21.99 5.03
N VAL A 99 15.37 -22.66 3.87
CA VAL A 99 16.56 -23.13 3.14
C VAL A 99 17.50 -21.97 2.78
N GLU A 100 16.94 -20.82 2.41
CA GLU A 100 17.73 -19.64 2.08
C GLU A 100 18.24 -18.92 3.33
N LEU A 101 17.51 -18.99 4.44
CA LEU A 101 17.98 -18.51 5.75
C LEU A 101 19.20 -19.31 6.21
N ASP A 102 19.17 -20.63 6.07
CA ASP A 102 20.31 -21.49 6.39
C ASP A 102 21.51 -21.20 5.50
N THR A 103 21.29 -21.09 4.19
CA THR A 103 22.34 -20.82 3.20
C THR A 103 23.03 -19.48 3.45
N ASN A 104 22.31 -18.48 3.95
CA ASN A 104 22.82 -17.13 4.16
C ASN A 104 23.02 -16.78 5.64
N ALA A 105 22.96 -17.76 6.55
CA ALA A 105 22.91 -17.53 7.99
C ALA A 105 24.01 -16.59 8.52
N PHE A 106 25.21 -16.67 7.95
CA PHE A 106 26.33 -15.81 8.31
C PHE A 106 26.04 -14.31 8.13
N PHE A 107 25.21 -13.94 7.15
CA PHE A 107 24.86 -12.55 6.85
C PHE A 107 23.54 -12.10 7.49
N LEU A 108 22.85 -12.98 8.22
CA LEU A 108 21.51 -12.76 8.73
C LEU A 108 21.51 -12.86 10.27
N PRO A 109 21.98 -11.82 10.99
CA PRO A 109 22.04 -11.84 12.45
C PRO A 109 20.66 -12.01 13.09
N GLY A 110 19.59 -11.57 12.42
CA GLY A 110 18.21 -11.75 12.87
C GLY A 110 17.57 -13.07 12.44
N LYS A 111 18.34 -14.03 11.93
CA LYS A 111 17.83 -15.34 11.49
C LYS A 111 16.88 -15.99 12.51
N PRO A 112 17.18 -16.07 13.83
CA PRO A 112 16.28 -16.70 14.79
C PRO A 112 14.88 -16.04 14.84
N ALA A 113 14.82 -14.71 14.78
CA ALA A 113 13.55 -13.99 14.72
C ALA A 113 12.84 -14.18 13.37
N GLY A 114 13.59 -14.23 12.26
CA GLY A 114 13.05 -14.52 10.94
C GLY A 114 12.44 -15.93 10.83
N GLU A 115 13.06 -16.93 11.45
CA GLU A 115 12.54 -18.30 11.52
C GLU A 115 11.26 -18.37 12.36
N ALA A 116 11.23 -17.69 13.51
CA ALA A 116 10.03 -17.60 14.34
C ALA A 116 8.87 -16.92 13.60
N LEU A 117 9.14 -15.82 12.89
CA LEU A 117 8.15 -15.15 12.04
C LEU A 117 7.63 -16.08 10.93
N LEU A 118 8.50 -16.85 10.29
CA LEU A 118 8.09 -17.80 9.25
C LEU A 118 7.22 -18.93 9.81
N ALA A 119 7.56 -19.44 11.00
CA ALA A 119 6.83 -20.51 11.66
C ALA A 119 5.44 -20.08 12.16
N HIS A 120 5.32 -18.82 12.61
CA HIS A 120 4.10 -18.27 13.20
C HIS A 120 3.45 -17.19 12.32
N TRP A 121 3.70 -17.23 11.01
CA TRP A 121 3.31 -16.18 10.07
C TRP A 121 1.82 -15.85 10.15
N ASP A 122 0.98 -16.88 10.04
CA ASP A 122 -0.47 -16.72 10.02
C ASP A 122 -0.98 -16.22 11.39
N GLU A 123 -0.39 -16.66 12.49
CA GLU A 123 -0.76 -16.21 13.84
C GLU A 123 -0.44 -14.73 14.06
N VAL A 124 0.71 -14.27 13.60
CA VAL A 124 1.11 -12.85 13.64
C VAL A 124 0.12 -12.01 12.82
N VAL A 125 -0.19 -12.44 11.59
CA VAL A 125 -1.13 -11.72 10.71
C VAL A 125 -2.53 -11.70 11.31
N GLU A 126 -3.01 -12.80 11.88
CA GLU A 126 -4.33 -12.86 12.52
C GLU A 126 -4.41 -11.99 13.77
N ALA A 127 -3.31 -11.82 14.52
CA ALA A 127 -3.26 -10.85 15.62
C ALA A 127 -3.46 -9.40 15.11
N GLY A 128 -2.77 -9.03 14.03
CA GLY A 128 -2.97 -7.73 13.37
C GLY A 128 -4.40 -7.56 12.83
N ARG A 129 -4.94 -8.60 12.20
CA ARG A 129 -6.30 -8.61 11.63
C ARG A 129 -7.37 -8.47 12.70
N ALA A 130 -7.23 -9.14 13.83
CA ALA A 130 -8.14 -9.00 14.96
C ALA A 130 -8.14 -7.55 15.49
N SER A 131 -6.97 -6.90 15.53
CA SER A 131 -6.85 -5.48 15.87
C SER A 131 -7.56 -4.57 14.86
N LEU A 132 -7.48 -4.86 13.57
CA LEU A 132 -8.21 -4.10 12.54
C LEU A 132 -9.72 -4.24 12.70
N ALA A 133 -10.22 -5.47 12.87
CA ALA A 133 -11.64 -5.74 13.03
C ALA A 133 -12.22 -5.02 14.26
N ALA A 134 -11.46 -4.97 15.36
CA ALA A 134 -11.83 -4.21 16.56
C ALA A 134 -11.84 -2.69 16.33
N SER A 135 -10.93 -2.18 15.50
CA SER A 135 -10.77 -0.74 15.23
C SER A 135 -11.70 -0.21 14.13
N LEU A 136 -12.20 -1.10 13.27
CA LEU A 136 -13.05 -0.80 12.12
C LEU A 136 -14.30 -1.70 12.09
N PRO A 137 -15.20 -1.64 13.08
CA PRO A 137 -16.36 -2.54 13.15
C PRO A 137 -17.34 -2.38 11.98
N GLY A 138 -17.26 -1.26 11.24
CA GLY A 138 -18.06 -1.01 10.03
C GLY A 138 -17.45 -1.54 8.73
N VAL A 139 -16.19 -2.00 8.73
CA VAL A 139 -15.52 -2.53 7.55
C VAL A 139 -15.59 -4.05 7.58
N ALA A 140 -16.48 -4.61 6.77
CA ALA A 140 -16.60 -6.06 6.64
C ALA A 140 -15.30 -6.65 6.07
N ALA A 141 -14.87 -7.81 6.58
CA ALA A 141 -13.60 -8.43 6.17
C ALA A 141 -13.57 -8.80 4.68
N ASP A 142 -14.73 -9.09 4.08
CA ASP A 142 -14.92 -9.42 2.68
C ASP A 142 -15.16 -8.21 1.78
N SER A 143 -15.28 -7.00 2.34
CA SER A 143 -15.31 -5.75 1.58
C SER A 143 -13.99 -5.52 0.83
N ASP A 144 -14.01 -4.67 -0.19
CA ASP A 144 -12.80 -4.35 -0.95
C ASP A 144 -11.74 -3.70 -0.08
N VAL A 145 -12.12 -2.76 0.79
CA VAL A 145 -11.22 -2.16 1.79
C VAL A 145 -10.68 -3.22 2.76
N GLY A 146 -11.55 -4.10 3.28
CA GLY A 146 -11.14 -5.19 4.18
C GLY A 146 -10.08 -6.11 3.53
N LYS A 147 -10.28 -6.47 2.26
CA LYS A 147 -9.32 -7.26 1.48
C LYS A 147 -8.01 -6.49 1.27
N VAL A 148 -8.07 -5.20 0.92
CA VAL A 148 -6.86 -4.37 0.74
C VAL A 148 -6.03 -4.33 2.02
N LEU A 149 -6.66 -4.01 3.15
CA LEU A 149 -5.98 -3.94 4.45
C LEU A 149 -5.35 -5.30 4.84
N TYR A 150 -6.03 -6.41 4.55
CA TYR A 150 -5.48 -7.74 4.75
C TYR A 150 -4.23 -8.01 3.90
N TYR A 151 -4.29 -7.72 2.59
CA TYR A 151 -3.13 -7.89 1.72
C TYR A 151 -1.98 -6.95 2.09
N ASP A 152 -2.28 -5.75 2.57
CA ASP A 152 -1.27 -4.81 3.00
C ASP A 152 -0.60 -5.26 4.29
N MET A 153 -1.32 -5.85 5.25
CA MET A 153 -0.69 -6.49 6.42
C MET A 153 0.30 -7.59 6.03
N LEU A 154 -0.09 -8.46 5.09
CA LEU A 154 0.81 -9.51 4.56
C LEU A 154 2.05 -8.91 3.90
N MET A 155 1.86 -7.85 3.11
CA MET A 155 2.96 -7.13 2.47
C MET A 155 3.88 -6.48 3.50
N LEU A 156 3.34 -5.77 4.48
CA LEU A 156 4.09 -5.08 5.53
C LEU A 156 4.87 -6.08 6.38
N LEU A 157 4.26 -7.18 6.84
CA LEU A 157 4.97 -8.21 7.62
C LEU A 157 6.14 -8.80 6.84
N ARG A 158 5.98 -8.98 5.53
CA ARG A 158 7.05 -9.44 4.62
C ARG A 158 8.19 -8.45 4.48
N ILE A 159 7.91 -7.16 4.42
CA ILE A 159 8.97 -6.15 4.36
C ILE A 159 9.66 -6.01 5.71
N ILE A 160 8.89 -6.05 6.81
CA ILE A 160 9.42 -6.05 8.18
C ILE A 160 10.35 -7.25 8.37
N SER A 161 9.97 -8.44 7.92
CA SER A 161 10.80 -9.64 8.09
C SER A 161 12.16 -9.50 7.40
N TYR A 162 12.27 -8.75 6.30
CA TYR A 162 13.57 -8.42 5.70
C TYR A 162 14.44 -7.54 6.60
N GLY A 163 13.86 -6.46 7.16
CA GLY A 163 14.53 -5.61 8.14
C GLY A 163 14.99 -6.39 9.36
N VAL A 164 14.12 -7.25 9.88
CA VAL A 164 14.41 -8.15 11.01
C VAL A 164 15.58 -9.06 10.68
N LEU A 165 15.62 -9.69 9.51
CA LEU A 165 16.69 -10.64 9.15
C LEU A 165 18.09 -10.01 9.17
N VAL A 166 18.21 -8.73 8.78
CA VAL A 166 19.48 -7.98 8.84
C VAL A 166 19.64 -7.14 10.11
N GLN A 167 18.64 -7.12 11.00
CA GLN A 167 18.56 -6.28 12.21
C GLN A 167 18.82 -4.80 11.90
N ASN A 168 18.12 -4.27 10.90
CA ASN A 168 18.29 -2.91 10.42
C ASN A 168 16.95 -2.25 10.10
N VAL A 169 16.79 -0.98 10.48
CA VAL A 169 15.57 -0.18 10.25
C VAL A 169 15.54 0.54 8.90
N ASN A 170 16.68 0.72 8.23
CA ASN A 170 16.79 1.39 6.95
C ASN A 170 16.42 0.44 5.80
N PHE A 171 15.14 0.10 5.67
CA PHE A 171 14.65 -0.82 4.63
C PHE A 171 13.41 -0.32 3.89
N LEU A 172 12.89 0.86 4.24
CA LEU A 172 11.69 1.43 3.66
C LEU A 172 12.00 2.51 2.63
N HIS A 173 11.14 2.58 1.61
CA HIS A 173 11.09 3.70 0.69
C HIS A 173 10.08 4.74 1.19
N GLU A 174 10.54 5.81 1.81
CA GLU A 174 9.70 6.86 2.41
C GLU A 174 8.60 7.37 1.47
N ASN A 175 8.95 7.72 0.23
CA ASN A 175 7.94 8.21 -0.73
C ASN A 175 6.86 7.18 -1.05
N ASN A 176 7.18 5.87 -1.05
CA ASN A 176 6.19 4.85 -1.34
C ASN A 176 5.34 4.53 -0.10
N MET A 177 5.90 4.69 1.10
CA MET A 177 5.13 4.68 2.35
C MET A 177 4.12 5.83 2.39
N ALA A 178 4.51 7.04 1.98
CA ALA A 178 3.58 8.18 1.89
C ALA A 178 2.40 7.91 0.91
N MET A 179 2.65 7.19 -0.19
CA MET A 179 1.57 6.77 -1.10
C MET A 179 0.63 5.75 -0.45
N LEU A 180 1.14 4.89 0.43
CA LEU A 180 0.32 3.94 1.18
C LEU A 180 -0.57 4.66 2.21
N VAL A 181 -0.03 5.67 2.89
CA VAL A 181 -0.81 6.54 3.79
C VAL A 181 -1.92 7.28 3.02
N ALA A 182 -1.59 7.85 1.86
CA ALA A 182 -2.58 8.51 1.01
C ALA A 182 -3.68 7.54 0.54
N LEU A 183 -3.33 6.28 0.24
CA LEU A 183 -4.32 5.25 -0.08
C LEU A 183 -5.28 4.99 1.09
N TYR A 184 -4.78 4.95 2.33
CA TYR A 184 -5.62 4.76 3.52
C TYR A 184 -6.57 5.93 3.74
N ASP A 185 -6.09 7.16 3.55
CA ASP A 185 -6.93 8.37 3.63
C ASP A 185 -8.06 8.34 2.59
N GLU A 186 -7.74 8.00 1.33
CA GLU A 186 -8.72 7.85 0.24
C GLU A 186 -9.75 6.73 0.49
N MET A 187 -9.38 5.68 1.23
CA MET A 187 -10.31 4.62 1.66
C MET A 187 -11.09 4.97 2.94
N GLY A 188 -10.86 6.15 3.53
CA GLY A 188 -11.48 6.56 4.80
C GLY A 188 -11.00 5.76 6.01
N VAL A 189 -9.82 5.13 5.92
CA VAL A 189 -9.21 4.36 7.01
C VAL A 189 -8.52 5.35 7.97
N PRO A 190 -8.90 5.41 9.25
CA PRO A 190 -8.27 6.32 10.19
C PRO A 190 -6.76 6.04 10.33
N ALA A 191 -5.96 7.10 10.32
CA ALA A 191 -4.49 7.02 10.29
C ALA A 191 -3.88 6.14 11.41
N ALA A 192 -4.54 6.03 12.56
CA ALA A 192 -4.05 5.22 13.68
C ALA A 192 -4.23 3.70 13.49
N VAL A 193 -5.12 3.26 12.59
CA VAL A 193 -5.57 1.86 12.51
C VAL A 193 -4.44 0.92 12.08
N MET A 194 -3.80 1.20 10.95
CA MET A 194 -2.72 0.35 10.42
C MET A 194 -1.46 0.36 11.31
N PRO A 195 -0.95 1.51 11.80
CA PRO A 195 0.13 1.53 12.79
C PRO A 195 -0.18 0.70 14.04
N THR A 196 -1.42 0.76 14.54
CA THR A 196 -1.83 -0.02 15.71
C THR A 196 -1.79 -1.52 15.42
N ALA A 197 -2.32 -1.95 14.28
CA ALA A 197 -2.24 -3.35 13.87
C ALA A 197 -0.78 -3.84 13.75
N VAL A 198 0.11 -3.02 13.17
CA VAL A 198 1.56 -3.33 13.11
C VAL A 198 2.17 -3.48 14.51
N ARG A 199 1.81 -2.61 15.46
CA ARG A 199 2.28 -2.73 16.85
C ARG A 199 1.73 -3.96 17.58
N VAL A 200 0.50 -4.38 17.28
CA VAL A 200 -0.05 -5.64 17.80
C VAL A 200 0.72 -6.84 17.24
N MET A 201 1.05 -6.83 15.93
CA MET A 201 1.91 -7.86 15.33
C MET A 201 3.30 -7.89 15.97
N LYS A 202 3.89 -6.72 16.26
CA LYS A 202 5.14 -6.60 17.01
C LYS A 202 5.04 -7.26 18.37
N ASP A 203 4.07 -6.85 19.20
CA ASP A 203 3.91 -7.36 20.56
C ASP A 203 3.64 -8.87 20.60
N PHE A 204 2.98 -9.42 19.57
CA PHE A 204 2.85 -10.86 19.39
C PHE A 204 4.20 -11.51 19.04
N THR A 205 4.91 -10.96 18.05
CA THR A 205 6.23 -11.45 17.60
C THR A 205 7.25 -11.47 18.73
N LEU A 206 7.29 -10.43 19.57
CA LEU A 206 8.24 -10.33 20.69
C LEU A 206 8.05 -11.42 21.76
N LYS A 207 6.89 -12.08 21.80
CA LYS A 207 6.64 -13.24 22.69
C LYS A 207 7.21 -14.55 22.13
N LEU A 208 7.53 -14.59 20.84
CA LEU A 208 7.96 -15.78 20.11
C LEU A 208 9.47 -15.88 19.95
N ILE A 209 10.21 -14.82 20.27
CA ILE A 209 11.63 -14.70 19.96
C ILE A 209 12.47 -14.49 21.23
N ASP A 210 13.75 -14.82 21.11
CA ASP A 210 14.71 -14.61 22.18
C ASP A 210 15.09 -13.13 22.36
N ALA A 211 15.46 -12.77 23.58
CA ALA A 211 15.83 -11.39 23.95
C ALA A 211 16.98 -10.80 23.11
N GLY A 212 17.90 -11.64 22.61
CA GLY A 212 19.08 -11.19 21.86
C GLY A 212 18.79 -10.52 20.51
N VAL A 213 17.59 -10.75 19.96
CA VAL A 213 17.13 -10.15 18.69
C VAL A 213 15.86 -9.31 18.87
N ALA A 214 15.38 -9.17 20.11
CA ALA A 214 14.11 -8.52 20.41
C ALA A 214 14.12 -7.02 20.09
N ASP A 215 15.17 -6.29 20.50
CA ASP A 215 15.24 -4.84 20.32
C ASP A 215 15.30 -4.45 18.84
N GLY A 216 16.16 -5.10 18.05
CA GLY A 216 16.25 -4.85 16.61
C GLY A 216 14.98 -5.28 15.86
N THR A 217 14.34 -6.37 16.31
CA THR A 217 13.03 -6.77 15.77
C THR A 217 11.97 -5.71 16.07
N ALA A 218 11.84 -5.28 17.32
CA ALA A 218 10.90 -4.24 17.74
C ALA A 218 11.10 -2.94 16.94
N ALA A 219 12.34 -2.53 16.75
CA ALA A 219 12.69 -1.33 15.98
C ALA A 219 12.21 -1.42 14.53
N CYS A 220 12.32 -2.58 13.87
CA CYS A 220 11.83 -2.76 12.50
C CYS A 220 10.31 -2.61 12.39
N PHE A 221 9.56 -3.13 13.36
CA PHE A 221 8.10 -2.93 13.40
C PHE A 221 7.73 -1.46 13.67
N GLU A 222 8.43 -0.80 14.60
CA GLU A 222 8.17 0.61 14.91
C GLU A 222 8.50 1.52 13.73
N GLU A 223 9.55 1.23 12.96
CA GLU A 223 9.89 1.99 11.75
C GLU A 223 8.73 1.99 10.74
N VAL A 224 8.12 0.83 10.50
CA VAL A 224 6.92 0.73 9.66
C VAL A 224 5.74 1.46 10.29
N ALA A 225 5.52 1.30 11.59
CA ALA A 225 4.42 1.97 12.28
C ALA A 225 4.56 3.51 12.24
N LEU A 226 5.78 4.04 12.31
CA LEU A 226 6.08 5.46 12.17
C LEU A 226 5.89 5.93 10.73
N GLY A 227 6.38 5.17 9.74
CA GLY A 227 6.19 5.49 8.32
C GLY A 227 4.72 5.51 7.89
N LEU A 228 3.83 4.85 8.63
CA LEU A 228 2.38 4.87 8.44
C LEU A 228 1.66 6.03 9.14
N THR A 229 2.39 6.88 9.88
CA THR A 229 1.85 8.08 10.56
C THR A 229 2.30 9.39 9.92
N ALA A 230 3.15 9.32 8.89
CA ALA A 230 3.79 10.45 8.23
C ALA A 230 2.89 11.15 7.21
#